data_AF-A0A1I7IGA3-F1
#
_entry.id   AF-A0A1I7IGA3-F1
#
_cell.length_a   1.000
_cell.length_b   1.000
_cell.length_c   1.000
_cell.angle_alpha   90.00
_cell.angle_beta   90.00
_cell.angle_gamma   90.00
#
_symmetry.space_group_name_H-M   'P 1'
#
loop_
_entity.id
_entity.type
_entity.pdbx_description
1 polymer ?
#
loop_
_entity_poly.entity_id
_entity_poly.type
_entity_poly.pdbx_seq_one_letter_code
_entity_poly.pdbx_strand_id
1 'polypeptide(L)'
;MLTVLGGIAQFEREMMLERQREGVARAKAAGKYKGRKPTPDAIRQEVVRLAGEGMTKAAVQPNIGEATIYRILAAVPKENNQVPIASI
;
A
#
# COMPACT_ATOMS: atom_id res chain seq x y z
N MET A 1 38.39 25.35 -10.57
CA MET A 1 37.81 25.33 -9.20
C MET A 1 36.48 24.57 -9.11
N LEU A 2 35.68 24.45 -10.18
CA LEU A 2 34.40 23.71 -10.17
C LEU A 2 34.53 22.22 -9.78
N THR A 3 35.59 21.54 -10.23
CA THR A 3 35.82 20.10 -9.98
C THR A 3 36.07 19.79 -8.51
N VAL A 4 36.80 20.65 -7.80
CA VAL A 4 37.09 20.47 -6.37
C VAL A 4 35.81 20.63 -5.55
N LEU A 5 35.01 21.66 -5.86
CA LEU A 5 33.73 21.91 -5.18
C LEU A 5 32.71 20.79 -5.45
N GLY A 6 32.66 20.27 -6.68
CA GLY A 6 31.82 19.12 -7.02
C GLY A 6 32.22 17.84 -6.28
N GLY A 7 33.52 17.59 -6.14
CA GLY A 7 34.04 16.46 -5.36
C GLY A 7 33.68 16.53 -3.87
N ILE A 8 33.76 17.73 -3.27
CA ILE A 8 33.36 17.94 -1.87
C ILE A 8 31.86 17.71 -1.68
N ALA A 9 31.03 18.24 -2.57
CA ALA A 9 29.57 18.06 -2.50
C ALA A 9 29.15 16.57 -2.60
N GLN A 10 29.85 15.80 -3.44
CA GLN A 10 29.62 14.37 -3.54
C GLN A 10 30.05 13.64 -2.26
N PHE A 11 31.22 13.96 -1.72
CA PHE A 11 31.71 13.37 -0.47
C PHE A 11 30.74 13.62 0.70
N GLU A 12 30.23 14.84 0.85
CA GLU A 12 29.25 15.17 1.90
C GLU A 12 27.94 14.38 1.74
N ARG A 13 27.47 14.22 0.49
CA ARG A 13 26.31 13.38 0.18
C ARG A 13 26.55 11.91 0.56
N GLU A 14 27.71 11.37 0.24
CA GLU A 14 28.07 9.99 0.57
C GLU A 14 28.10 9.77 2.09
N MET A 15 28.73 10.68 2.85
CA MET A 15 28.73 10.65 4.32
C MET A 15 27.31 10.74 4.90
N MET A 16 26.44 11.58 4.33
CA MET A 16 25.04 11.68 4.76
C MET A 16 24.30 10.35 4.57
N LEU A 17 24.46 9.72 3.40
CA LEU A 17 23.82 8.45 3.07
C LEU A 17 24.35 7.30 3.95
N GLU A 18 25.63 7.32 4.30
CA GLU A 18 26.22 6.32 5.21
C GLU A 18 25.56 6.37 6.59
N ARG A 19 25.47 7.55 7.20
CA ARG A 19 24.77 7.74 8.49
C ARG A 19 23.29 7.37 8.40
N GLN A 20 22.64 7.68 7.27
CA GLN A 20 21.26 7.27 7.04
C GLN A 20 21.12 5.74 7.01
N ARG A 21 22.02 5.02 6.32
CA ARG A 21 22.02 3.56 6.26
C ARG A 21 22.19 2.95 7.65
N GLU A 22 23.11 3.46 8.46
CA GLU A 22 23.28 3.01 9.86
C GLU A 22 22.02 3.25 10.68
N GLY A 23 21.39 4.41 10.54
CA GLY A 23 20.11 4.73 11.19
C GLY A 23 18.99 3.76 10.78
N VAL A 24 18.85 3.50 9.48
CA VAL A 24 17.88 2.54 8.93
C VAL A 24 18.17 1.14 9.44
N ALA A 25 19.44 0.69 9.47
CA ALA A 25 19.82 -0.62 9.96
C ALA A 25 19.45 -0.81 11.43
N ARG A 26 19.74 0.18 12.29
CA ARG A 26 19.33 0.16 13.70
C ARG A 26 17.81 0.12 13.87
N ALA A 27 17.08 0.93 13.11
CA ALA A 27 15.62 0.95 13.18
C ALA A 27 14.95 -0.33 12.61
N LYS A 28 15.56 -0.98 11.62
CA LYS A 28 15.17 -2.32 11.14
C LYS A 28 15.41 -3.38 12.20
N ALA A 29 16.59 -3.40 12.82
CA ALA A 29 16.91 -4.32 13.92
C ALA A 29 15.96 -4.14 15.12
N ALA A 30 15.54 -2.91 15.40
CA ALA A 30 14.53 -2.59 16.41
C ALA A 30 13.08 -2.86 15.97
N GLY A 31 12.84 -3.45 14.80
CA GLY A 31 11.50 -3.82 14.33
C GLY A 31 10.56 -2.64 14.02
N LYS A 32 11.08 -1.42 13.83
CA LYS A 32 10.25 -0.23 13.60
C LYS A 32 9.61 -0.21 12.20
N TYR A 33 10.23 -0.84 11.22
CA TYR A 33 9.71 -0.92 9.86
C TYR A 33 8.67 -2.04 9.73
N LYS A 34 7.39 -1.68 9.81
CA LYS A 34 6.25 -2.61 9.64
C LYS A 34 5.60 -2.55 8.25
N GLY A 35 6.25 -1.89 7.29
CA GLY A 35 5.72 -1.66 5.95
C GLY A 35 4.61 -0.61 5.91
N ARG A 36 3.87 -0.59 4.80
CA ARG A 36 2.71 0.29 4.63
C ARG A 36 1.61 -0.13 5.60
N LYS A 37 0.96 0.82 6.26
CA LYS A 37 -0.23 0.55 7.08
C LYS A 37 -1.30 -0.16 6.21
N PRO A 38 -1.89 -1.27 6.70
CA PRO A 38 -2.95 -1.95 5.98
C PRO A 38 -4.16 -1.03 5.79
N THR A 39 -4.96 -1.31 4.76
CA THR A 39 -6.28 -0.67 4.60
C THR A 39 -7.11 -0.87 5.87
N PRO A 40 -7.79 0.17 6.39
CA PRO A 40 -8.67 0.03 7.54
C PRO A 40 -9.75 -1.06 7.35
N ASP A 41 -10.08 -1.78 8.41
CA ASP A 41 -11.02 -2.91 8.33
C ASP A 41 -12.46 -2.46 8.05
N ALA A 42 -12.87 -1.30 8.58
CA ALA A 42 -14.16 -0.69 8.26
C ALA A 42 -14.36 -0.53 6.75
N ILE A 43 -13.30 -0.16 6.05
CA ILE A 43 -13.32 -0.02 4.60
C ILE A 43 -13.39 -1.39 3.91
N ARG A 44 -12.67 -2.40 4.40
CA ARG A 44 -12.76 -3.76 3.84
C ARG A 44 -14.17 -4.32 3.96
N GLN A 45 -14.80 -4.17 5.13
CA GLN A 45 -16.15 -4.66 5.39
C GLN A 45 -17.15 -3.99 4.47
N GLU A 46 -17.05 -2.68 4.31
CA GLU A 46 -17.92 -1.93 3.40
C GLU A 46 -17.73 -2.36 1.95
N VAL A 47 -16.49 -2.60 1.52
CA VAL A 47 -16.19 -3.14 0.18
C VAL A 47 -16.85 -4.50 -0.04
N VAL A 48 -16.80 -5.38 0.95
CA VAL A 48 -17.42 -6.72 0.87
C VAL A 48 -18.95 -6.62 0.85
N ARG A 49 -19.55 -5.77 1.69
CA ARG A 49 -21.00 -5.54 1.75
C ARG A 49 -21.54 -5.03 0.41
N LEU A 50 -20.97 -3.95 -0.11
CA LEU A 50 -21.40 -3.34 -1.36
C LEU A 50 -21.15 -4.24 -2.58
N ALA A 51 -20.09 -5.04 -2.56
CA ALA A 51 -19.85 -6.05 -3.59
C ALA A 51 -20.90 -7.19 -3.55
N GLY A 52 -21.37 -7.58 -2.36
CA GLY A 52 -22.47 -8.52 -2.19
C GLY A 52 -23.83 -7.99 -2.68
N GLU A 53 -24.03 -6.67 -2.64
CA GLU A 53 -25.22 -5.98 -3.16
C GLU A 53 -25.21 -5.80 -4.69
N GLY A 54 -24.18 -6.31 -5.39
CA GLY A 54 -24.09 -6.25 -6.84
C GLY A 54 -23.73 -4.87 -7.41
N MET A 55 -23.29 -3.92 -6.56
CA MET A 55 -22.86 -2.61 -7.03
C MET A 55 -21.61 -2.67 -7.91
N THR A 56 -21.54 -1.78 -8.89
CA THR A 56 -20.37 -1.65 -9.75
C THR A 56 -19.15 -1.17 -8.94
N LYS A 57 -17.97 -1.63 -9.33
CA LYS A 57 -16.70 -1.43 -8.61
C LYS A 57 -16.33 0.04 -8.37
N ALA A 58 -16.86 0.95 -9.20
CA ALA A 58 -16.70 2.40 -9.07
C ALA A 58 -17.61 3.01 -7.99
N ALA A 59 -18.73 2.37 -7.64
CA ALA A 59 -19.67 2.86 -6.64
C ALA A 59 -19.30 2.47 -5.20
N VAL A 60 -18.45 1.44 -5.04
CA VAL A 60 -18.08 0.88 -3.73
C VAL A 60 -17.23 1.84 -2.90
N GLN A 61 -16.34 2.62 -3.53
CA GLN A 61 -15.65 3.74 -2.89
C GLN A 61 -14.86 4.60 -3.89
N PRO A 62 -15.15 5.91 -4.03
CA PRO A 62 -14.46 6.78 -4.99
C PRO A 62 -13.00 7.10 -4.63
N ASN A 63 -12.57 6.80 -3.40
CA ASN A 63 -11.24 7.14 -2.89
C ASN A 63 -10.27 5.95 -2.78
N ILE A 64 -10.64 4.79 -3.34
CA ILE A 64 -9.80 3.59 -3.32
C ILE A 64 -9.49 3.12 -4.73
N GLY A 65 -8.21 2.92 -5.01
CA GLY A 65 -7.77 2.35 -6.28
C GLY A 65 -8.29 0.93 -6.46
N GLU A 66 -8.75 0.60 -7.67
CA GLU A 66 -9.40 -0.65 -8.03
C GLU A 66 -8.61 -1.90 -7.61
N ALA A 67 -7.28 -1.87 -7.75
CA ALA A 67 -6.40 -2.97 -7.34
C ALA A 67 -6.50 -3.31 -5.83
N THR A 68 -6.90 -2.35 -5.00
CA THR A 68 -7.15 -2.58 -3.57
C THR A 68 -8.48 -3.29 -3.37
N ILE A 69 -9.52 -2.92 -4.12
CA ILE A 69 -10.84 -3.58 -4.09
C ILE A 69 -10.68 -5.06 -4.44
N TYR A 70 -10.02 -5.37 -5.57
CA TYR A 70 -9.81 -6.76 -5.98
C TYR A 70 -9.01 -7.57 -4.96
N ARG A 71 -8.01 -6.97 -4.32
CA ARG A 71 -7.20 -7.65 -3.30
C ARG A 71 -8.00 -7.96 -2.04
N ILE A 72 -8.92 -7.08 -1.67
CA ILE A 72 -9.84 -7.31 -0.55
C ILE A 72 -10.79 -8.46 -0.90
N LEU A 73 -11.43 -8.42 -2.06
CA LEU A 73 -12.37 -9.46 -2.50
C LEU A 73 -11.69 -10.82 -2.68
N ALA A 74 -10.44 -10.86 -3.17
CA ALA A 74 -9.68 -12.10 -3.32
C ALA A 74 -9.25 -12.72 -1.98
N ALA A 75 -9.12 -11.91 -0.92
CA ALA A 75 -8.73 -12.37 0.42
C ALA A 75 -9.91 -12.93 1.23
N VAL A 76 -11.15 -12.70 0.78
CA VAL A 76 -12.35 -13.26 1.41
C VAL A 76 -12.54 -14.71 0.93
N PRO A 77 -12.66 -15.70 1.83
CA PRO A 77 -12.99 -17.08 1.45
C PRO A 77 -14.31 -17.12 0.69
N LYS A 78 -14.31 -17.73 -0.49
CA LYS A 78 -15.53 -17.99 -1.24
C LYS A 78 -16.28 -19.14 -0.57
N GLU A 79 -17.05 -18.86 0.47
CA GLU A 79 -18.11 -19.79 0.86
C GLU A 79 -19.24 -19.68 -0.19
N ASN A 80 -19.68 -20.84 -0.68
CA ASN A 80 -20.64 -20.99 -1.76
C ASN A 80 -21.93 -20.18 -1.52
N ASN A 81 -22.33 -19.39 -2.53
CA ASN A 81 -23.58 -19.55 -3.31
C ASN A 81 -24.24 -18.22 -3.71
N GLN A 82 -24.65 -18.16 -4.98
CA GLN A 82 -25.59 -17.22 -5.61
C GLN A 82 -25.24 -15.72 -5.66
N VAL A 83 -24.62 -15.29 -6.75
CA VAL A 83 -24.94 -13.97 -7.32
C VAL A 83 -25.86 -14.24 -8.50
N PRO A 84 -27.15 -13.85 -8.48
CA PRO A 84 -27.93 -13.84 -9.69
C PRO A 84 -27.27 -12.80 -10.60
N ILE A 85 -26.64 -13.28 -11.66
CA ILE A 85 -26.43 -12.49 -12.87
C ILE A 85 -27.82 -12.05 -13.30
N ALA A 86 -28.22 -10.85 -12.87
CA ALA A 86 -29.43 -10.22 -13.35
C ALA A 86 -29.25 -10.08 -14.86
N SER A 87 -30.09 -10.80 -15.61
CA SER A 87 -30.25 -10.66 -17.04
C SER A 87 -30.44 -9.19 -17.41
N ILE A 88 -29.45 -8.63 -18.10
CA ILE A 88 -29.62 -7.64 -19.16
C ILE A 88 -28.60 -7.99 -20.24
#